data_AF-A0A8T6VKC6-F1
#
_entry.id   AF-A0A8T6VKC6-F1
#
_cell.length_a   1.000
_cell.length_b   1.000
_cell.length_c   1.000
_cell.angle_alpha   90.00
_cell.angle_beta   90.00
_cell.angle_gamma   90.00
#
_symmetry.space_group_name_H-M   'P 1'
#
loop_
_entity.id
_entity.type
_entity.pdbx_description
1 polymer ?
#
loop_
_entity_poly.entity_id
_entity_poly.type
_entity_poly.pdbx_seq_one_letter_code
_entity_poly.pdbx_strand_id
1 'polypeptide(L)'
;IIVLDEIQEKIDITMKLIQDLGYEAEDVSAKEFYDWMTGEIFSEDITTLRDVLGNEYLMIHELVEISELKKMGRKIDKRVIV
;
A
#
# COMPACT_ATOMS: atom_id res chain seq x y z
N ILE A 1 8.77 -14.47 7.08
CA ILE A 1 7.41 -14.46 7.65
C ILE A 1 7.19 -13.19 8.48
N ILE A 2 8.13 -12.80 9.36
CA ILE A 2 8.10 -11.57 10.19
C ILE A 2 7.68 -10.29 9.45
N VAL A 3 8.08 -10.09 8.18
CA VAL A 3 7.80 -8.85 7.43
C VAL A 3 6.33 -8.70 7.03
N LEU A 4 5.61 -9.78 6.67
CA LEU A 4 4.22 -9.66 6.21
C LEU A 4 3.25 -9.39 7.37
N ASP A 5 3.56 -9.91 8.55
CA ASP A 5 2.75 -9.68 9.74
C ASP A 5 2.82 -8.20 10.18
N GLU A 6 4.01 -7.59 10.16
CA GLU A 6 4.19 -6.14 10.42
C GLU A 6 3.44 -5.29 9.38
N ILE A 7 3.52 -5.65 8.11
CA ILE A 7 2.77 -4.96 7.05
C ILE A 7 1.28 -5.07 7.31
N GLN A 8 0.77 -6.26 7.65
CA GLN A 8 -0.66 -6.44 7.90
C GLN A 8 -1.14 -5.59 9.09
N GLU A 9 -0.38 -5.55 10.18
CA GLU A 9 -0.71 -4.70 11.33
C GLU A 9 -0.80 -3.22 10.93
N LYS A 10 0.16 -2.74 10.11
CA LYS A 10 0.17 -1.36 9.62
C LYS A 10 -1.00 -1.08 8.67
N ILE A 11 -1.36 -2.03 7.82
CA ILE A 11 -2.53 -1.94 6.95
C ILE A 11 -3.79 -1.81 7.80
N ASP A 12 -4.00 -2.70 8.77
CA ASP A 12 -5.22 -2.72 9.59
C ASP A 12 -5.42 -1.40 10.34
N ILE A 13 -4.34 -0.86 10.93
CA ILE A 13 -4.37 0.45 11.60
C ILE A 13 -4.73 1.56 10.61
N THR A 14 -4.08 1.57 9.44
CA THR A 14 -4.24 2.66 8.46
C THR A 14 -5.59 2.61 7.75
N MET A 15 -6.10 1.42 7.41
CA MET A 15 -7.42 1.24 6.80
C MET A 15 -8.53 1.75 7.71
N LYS A 16 -8.39 1.57 9.03
CA LYS A 16 -9.31 2.17 10.00
C LYS A 16 -9.28 3.71 9.95
N LEU A 17 -8.09 4.30 9.91
CA LEU A 17 -7.96 5.76 9.80
C LEU A 17 -8.57 6.30 8.49
N ILE A 18 -8.34 5.60 7.38
CA ILE A 18 -8.92 5.94 6.08
C ILE A 18 -10.46 5.89 6.13
N GLN A 19 -11.04 4.86 6.76
CA GLN A 19 -12.48 4.75 6.97
C GLN A 19 -13.03 5.88 7.87
N ASP A 20 -12.31 6.22 8.94
CA ASP A 20 -12.68 7.31 9.85
C ASP A 20 -12.66 8.69 9.14
N LEU A 21 -11.87 8.83 8.08
CA LEU A 21 -11.84 10.01 7.20
C LEU A 21 -12.97 10.01 6.15
N GLY A 22 -13.79 8.96 6.09
CA GLY A 22 -14.93 8.84 5.17
C GLY A 22 -14.57 8.39 3.76
N TYR A 23 -13.38 7.79 3.56
CA TYR A 23 -13.00 7.20 2.28
C TYR A 23 -13.20 5.68 2.30
N GLU A 24 -13.87 5.16 1.27
CA GLU A 24 -14.08 3.73 1.06
C GLU A 24 -12.94 3.16 0.21
N ALA A 25 -11.97 2.54 0.87
CA ALA A 25 -10.84 1.87 0.24
C ALA A 25 -11.16 0.41 -0.13
N GLU A 26 -10.61 -0.06 -1.25
CA GLU A 26 -10.56 -1.51 -1.55
C GLU A 26 -9.61 -2.22 -0.58
N ASP A 27 -9.88 -3.49 -0.27
CA ASP A 27 -9.01 -4.30 0.58
C ASP A 27 -7.61 -4.44 -0.04
N VAL A 28 -6.56 -4.30 0.76
CA VAL A 28 -5.18 -4.50 0.34
C VAL A 28 -4.55 -5.56 1.25
N SER A 29 -4.07 -6.65 0.66
CA SER A 29 -3.33 -7.67 1.42
C SER A 29 -1.89 -7.24 1.65
N ALA A 30 -1.27 -7.72 2.74
CA ALA A 30 0.14 -7.48 3.01
C ALA A 30 1.07 -7.91 1.86
N LYS A 31 0.69 -8.95 1.10
CA LYS A 31 1.45 -9.40 -0.07
C LYS A 31 1.32 -8.42 -1.25
N GLU A 32 0.12 -7.93 -1.55
CA GLU A 32 -0.08 -6.92 -2.60
C GLU A 32 0.72 -5.66 -2.28
N PHE A 33 0.64 -5.20 -1.03
CA PHE A 33 1.41 -4.04 -0.57
C PHE A 33 2.92 -4.25 -0.68
N TYR A 34 3.43 -5.41 -0.24
CA TYR A 34 4.85 -5.74 -0.36
C TYR A 34 5.31 -5.81 -1.82
N ASP A 35 4.52 -6.46 -2.69
CA ASP A 35 4.85 -6.57 -4.11
C ASP A 35 4.81 -5.21 -4.81
N TRP A 36 3.86 -4.34 -4.44
CA TRP A 36 3.78 -2.96 -4.90
C TRP A 36 5.04 -2.16 -4.51
N MET A 37 5.35 -2.10 -3.21
CA MET A 37 6.49 -1.33 -2.68
C MET A 37 7.86 -1.85 -3.12
N THR A 38 7.95 -3.12 -3.52
CA THR A 38 9.18 -3.76 -4.00
C THR A 38 9.14 -4.09 -5.49
N GLY A 39 8.14 -3.56 -6.19
CA GLY A 39 7.96 -3.72 -7.62
C GLY A 39 9.02 -2.99 -8.42
N GLU A 40 8.95 -3.15 -9.74
CA GLU A 40 9.78 -2.36 -10.66
C GLU A 40 9.38 -0.89 -10.52
N ILE A 41 10.30 -0.07 -10.02
CA ILE A 41 10.12 1.37 -9.90
C ILE A 41 10.43 1.97 -11.28
N PHE A 42 9.43 2.55 -11.93
CA PHE A 42 9.58 3.27 -13.20
C PHE A 42 9.80 4.77 -13.00
N SER A 43 10.04 5.20 -11.76
CA SER A 43 10.32 6.57 -11.33
C SER A 43 11.71 6.68 -10.68
N GLU A 44 12.16 7.91 -10.43
CA GLU A 44 13.38 8.18 -9.63
C GLU A 44 13.12 8.13 -8.11
N ASP A 45 11.96 7.61 -7.69
CA ASP A 45 11.61 7.56 -6.28
C ASP A 45 12.53 6.58 -5.52
N ILE A 46 13.04 7.06 -4.40
CA ILE A 46 13.95 6.32 -3.50
C ILE A 46 13.25 5.92 -2.19
N THR A 47 11.95 6.18 -2.06
CA THR A 47 11.16 5.84 -0.89
C THR A 47 11.17 4.33 -0.66
N THR A 48 11.60 3.92 0.53
CA THR A 48 11.71 2.50 0.87
C THR A 48 10.44 2.00 1.56
N LEU A 49 10.21 0.68 1.54
CA LEU A 49 9.19 0.04 2.37
C LEU A 49 9.31 0.46 3.84
N ARG A 50 10.53 0.64 4.36
CA ARG A 50 10.70 1.02 5.77
C ARG A 50 10.27 2.46 6.05
N ASP A 51 10.52 3.38 5.11
CA ASP A 51 10.07 4.77 5.21
C ASP A 51 8.56 4.83 5.25
N VAL A 52 7.89 4.06 4.38
CA VAL A 52 6.42 3.97 4.33
C VAL A 52 5.85 3.38 5.63
N LEU A 53 6.31 2.20 6.08
CA LEU A 53 5.80 1.59 7.32
C LEU A 53 6.05 2.45 8.57
N GLY A 54 7.04 3.34 8.52
CA GLY A 54 7.40 4.28 9.57
C GLY A 54 6.61 5.59 9.55
N ASN A 55 5.83 5.87 8.51
CA ASN A 55 5.14 7.15 8.33
C ASN A 55 3.66 6.93 7.95
N GLU A 56 2.76 7.36 8.83
CA GLU A 56 1.31 7.24 8.64
C GLU A 56 0.80 7.89 7.35
N TYR A 57 1.34 9.04 6.95
CA TYR A 57 0.91 9.72 5.74
C TYR A 57 1.34 8.98 4.47
N LEU A 58 2.53 8.35 4.49
CA LEU A 58 2.97 7.50 3.40
C LEU A 58 2.13 6.21 3.35
N MET A 59 1.81 5.60 4.49
CA MET A 59 0.90 4.44 4.53
C MET A 59 -0.46 4.77 3.90
N ILE A 60 -1.04 5.92 4.25
CA ILE A 60 -2.32 6.36 3.67
C ILE A 60 -2.17 6.56 2.16
N HIS A 61 -1.12 7.25 1.73
CA HIS A 61 -0.87 7.52 0.32
C HIS A 61 -0.84 6.23 -0.52
N GLU A 62 0.01 5.28 -0.12
CA GLU A 62 0.18 4.02 -0.85
C GLU A 62 -1.09 3.17 -0.85
N LEU A 63 -1.79 3.07 0.29
CA LEU A 63 -3.02 2.28 0.36
C LEU A 63 -4.16 2.86 -0.48
N VAL A 64 -4.28 4.19 -0.51
CA VAL A 64 -5.26 4.88 -1.37
C VAL A 64 -4.91 4.65 -2.84
N GLU A 65 -3.64 4.75 -3.23
CA GLU A 65 -3.22 4.52 -4.61
C GLU A 65 -3.49 3.08 -5.08
N ILE A 66 -3.07 2.09 -4.27
CA ILE A 66 -3.36 0.67 -4.54
C ILE A 66 -4.88 0.46 -4.66
N SER A 67 -5.67 1.05 -3.77
CA SER A 67 -7.13 0.97 -3.78
C SER A 67 -7.73 1.54 -5.07
N GLU A 68 -7.32 2.72 -5.51
CA GLU A 68 -7.81 3.34 -6.75
C GLU A 68 -7.43 2.51 -7.99
N LEU A 69 -6.23 1.95 -8.02
CA LEU A 69 -5.83 1.03 -9.09
C LEU A 69 -6.71 -0.22 -9.13
N LYS A 70 -7.06 -0.78 -7.97
CA LYS A 70 -8.00 -1.91 -7.88
C LYS A 70 -9.41 -1.53 -8.34
N LYS A 71 -9.91 -0.34 -7.99
CA LYS A 71 -11.19 0.19 -8.50
C LYS A 71 -11.19 0.34 -10.02
N MET A 72 -10.03 0.64 -10.61
CA MET A 72 -9.83 0.67 -12.07
C MET A 72 -9.68 -0.73 -12.71
N GLY A 73 -9.76 -1.81 -11.93
CA GLY A 73 -9.60 -3.19 -12.39
C GLY A 73 -8.16 -3.62 -12.62
N ARG A 74 -7.17 -2.91 -12.07
CA ARG A 74 -5.76 -3.30 -12.15
C ARG A 74 -5.46 -4.38 -11.10
N LYS A 75 -4.69 -5.39 -11.52
CA LYS A 75 -4.15 -6.39 -10.60
C LYS A 75 -2.87 -5.86 -9.98
N ILE A 76 -2.74 -5.96 -8.66
CA ILE A 76 -1.57 -5.50 -7.92
C ILE A 76 -0.52 -6.59 -7.85
N ASP A 77 0.65 -6.33 -8.43
CA ASP A 77 1.85 -7.15 -8.36
C ASP A 77 3.11 -6.29 -8.62
N LYS A 78 4.27 -6.93 -8.70
CA LYS A 78 5.57 -6.26 -8.86
C LYS A 78 5.76 -5.50 -10.18
N ARG A 79 4.83 -5.62 -11.14
CA ARG A 79 4.93 -5.03 -12.48
C ARG A 79 3.80 -4.08 -12.79
N VAL A 80 3.06 -3.63 -11.77
CA VAL A 80 2.05 -2.60 -12.00
C VAL A 80 2.76 -1.35 -12.51
N ILE A 81 2.21 -0.76 -13.56
CA ILE A 81 2.68 0.48 -14.17
C ILE A 81 1.58 1.51 -13.96
N VAL A 82 1.93 2.65 -13.36
CA VAL A 82 1.07 3.82 -13.15
C VAL A 82 1.43 4.92 -14.13
#